data_AF-A0A069CVC9-F1
#
_entry.id   AF-A0A069CVC9-F1
#
_cell.length_a   1.000
_cell.length_b   1.000
_cell.length_c   1.000
_cell.angle_alpha   90.00
_cell.angle_beta   90.00
_cell.angle_gamma   90.00
#
_symmetry.space_group_name_H-M   'P 1'
#
loop_
_entity.id
_entity.type
_entity.pdbx_description
1 polymer ?
#
loop_
_entity_poly.entity_id
_entity_poly.type
_entity_poly.pdbx_seq_one_letter_code
_entity_poly.pdbx_strand_id
1 'polypeptide(L)'
;MAKFAPADDQFAKLTVADRNGFAVGDFSQNLIFGTVGGFLLFYLTSVSGISAAVGATIFLFVRWVNVFWDPWVGSMVDKSPVTKDGNLLR
;
A
#
# COMPACT_ATOMS: atom_id res chain seq x y z
N MET A 1 -0.18 17.66 -23.07
CA MET A 1 0.95 18.12 -22.24
C MET A 1 0.35 18.62 -20.92
N ALA A 2 0.18 17.72 -19.94
CA ALA A 2 -0.41 18.07 -18.66
C ALA A 2 0.69 18.71 -17.79
N LYS A 3 0.55 20.00 -17.50
CA LYS A 3 1.39 20.70 -16.52
C LYS A 3 0.96 20.27 -15.13
N PHE A 4 1.76 19.41 -14.48
CA PHE A 4 1.63 19.22 -13.05
C PHE A 4 2.19 20.47 -12.34
N ALA A 5 1.48 20.93 -11.32
CA ALA A 5 1.77 22.16 -10.59
C ALA A 5 3.14 22.09 -9.86
N PRO A 6 3.82 23.24 -9.64
CA PRO A 6 5.12 23.28 -8.97
C PRO A 6 5.07 22.67 -7.57
N ALA A 7 6.19 22.05 -7.19
CA ALA A 7 6.35 21.10 -6.09
C ALA A 7 6.39 21.73 -4.67
N ASP A 8 5.95 22.97 -4.49
CA ASP A 8 6.10 23.72 -3.24
C ASP A 8 4.80 24.16 -2.56
N ASP A 9 3.64 23.94 -3.18
CA ASP A 9 2.35 24.31 -2.59
C ASP A 9 1.66 23.10 -1.94
N GLN A 10 1.95 22.88 -0.65
CA GLN A 10 1.29 21.86 0.19
C GLN A 10 -0.23 22.05 0.26
N PHE A 11 -0.72 23.23 -0.15
CA PHE A 11 -2.14 23.58 -0.25
C PHE A 11 -2.63 23.69 -1.69
N ALA A 12 -1.86 23.18 -2.67
CA ALA A 12 -2.28 23.10 -4.06
C ALA A 12 -3.63 22.37 -4.15
N LYS A 13 -4.59 23.02 -4.81
CA LYS A 13 -5.94 22.47 -4.97
C LYS A 13 -5.89 21.25 -5.88
N LEU A 14 -6.00 20.07 -5.28
CA LEU A 14 -6.08 18.79 -6.01
C LEU A 14 -7.16 18.83 -7.09
N THR A 15 -6.81 18.35 -8.29
CA THR A 15 -7.81 18.19 -9.34
C THR A 15 -8.78 17.07 -8.95
N VAL A 16 -9.99 17.11 -9.53
CA VAL A 16 -10.98 16.04 -9.32
C VAL A 16 -10.45 14.69 -9.80
N ALA A 17 -9.60 14.69 -10.84
CA ALA A 17 -8.93 13.48 -11.34
C ALA A 17 -7.93 12.91 -10.33
N ASP A 18 -7.06 13.74 -9.74
CA ASP A 18 -6.09 13.30 -8.73
C ASP A 18 -6.79 12.73 -7.49
N ARG A 19 -7.86 13.42 -7.04
CA ARG A 19 -8.67 12.97 -5.90
C ARG A 19 -9.32 11.61 -6.17
N ASN A 20 -9.94 11.44 -7.34
CA ASN A 20 -10.60 10.19 -7.68
C ASN A 20 -9.59 9.06 -7.89
N GLY A 21 -8.43 9.35 -8.49
CA GLY A 21 -7.35 8.38 -8.65
C GLY A 21 -6.80 7.91 -7.30
N PHE A 22 -6.55 8.83 -6.37
CA PHE A 22 -6.14 8.49 -5.00
C PHE A 22 -7.21 7.67 -4.28
N ALA A 23 -8.48 8.08 -4.37
CA ALA A 23 -9.59 7.37 -3.73
C ALA A 23 -9.78 5.95 -4.29
N VAL A 24 -9.66 5.76 -5.61
CA VAL A 24 -9.74 4.43 -6.24
C VAL A 24 -8.54 3.57 -5.87
N GLY A 25 -7.34 4.16 -5.78
CA GLY A 25 -6.14 3.47 -5.33
C GLY A 25 -6.27 2.97 -3.89
N ASP A 26 -6.66 3.85 -2.98
CA ASP A 26 -6.88 3.53 -1.56
C ASP A 26 -8.01 2.50 -1.39
N PHE A 27 -9.12 2.66 -2.11
CA PHE A 27 -10.20 1.68 -2.13
C PHE A 27 -9.73 0.30 -2.59
N SER A 28 -8.97 0.24 -3.69
CA SER A 28 -8.47 -1.02 -4.25
C SER A 28 -7.50 -1.70 -3.30
N GLN A 29 -6.60 -0.93 -2.66
CA GLN A 29 -5.68 -1.44 -1.66
C GLN A 29 -6.44 -2.06 -0.48
N ASN A 30 -7.40 -1.34 0.09
CA ASN A 30 -8.22 -1.84 1.20
C ASN A 30 -9.05 -3.07 0.80
N LEU A 31 -9.61 -3.08 -0.42
CA LEU A 31 -10.36 -4.22 -0.95
C LEU A 31 -9.48 -5.47 -1.04
N ILE A 32 -8.28 -5.36 -1.63
CA ILE A 32 -7.36 -6.50 -1.76
C ILE A 32 -6.92 -7.00 -0.38
N PHE A 33 -6.50 -6.10 0.53
CA PHE A 33 -6.07 -6.50 1.87
C PHE A 33 -7.18 -7.20 2.66
N GLY A 34 -8.41 -6.67 2.61
CA GLY A 34 -9.56 -7.28 3.28
C GLY A 34 -9.97 -8.62 2.68
N THR A 35 -10.12 -8.69 1.36
CA THR A 35 -10.57 -9.90 0.67
C THR A 35 -9.51 -11.00 0.73
N VAL A 36 -8.27 -10.73 0.34
CA VAL A 36 -7.20 -11.74 0.36
C VAL A 36 -6.91 -12.16 1.80
N GLY A 37 -6.80 -11.21 2.73
CA GLY A 37 -6.56 -11.51 4.14
C GLY A 37 -7.66 -12.37 4.77
N GLY A 38 -8.92 -12.10 4.44
CA GLY A 38 -10.07 -12.86 4.94
C GLY A 38 -10.16 -14.28 4.37
N PHE A 39 -9.92 -14.45 3.07
CA PHE A 39 -10.00 -15.77 2.42
C PHE A 39 -8.76 -16.63 2.62
N LEU A 40 -7.61 -16.04 2.93
CA LEU A 40 -6.34 -16.77 3.01
C LEU A 40 -6.36 -17.86 4.10
N LEU A 41 -6.94 -17.62 5.28
CA LEU A 41 -7.04 -18.68 6.30
C LEU A 41 -7.93 -19.84 5.83
N PHE A 42 -9.04 -19.52 5.17
CA PHE A 42 -9.94 -20.52 4.61
C PHE A 42 -9.26 -21.36 3.52
N TYR A 43 -8.48 -20.73 2.65
CA TYR A 43 -7.66 -21.43 1.66
C TYR A 43 -6.63 -22.35 2.32
N LEU A 44 -5.93 -21.84 3.36
CA LEU A 44 -4.90 -22.61 4.04
C LEU A 44 -5.44 -23.88 4.71
N THR A 45 -6.68 -23.82 5.21
CA THR A 45 -7.31 -24.97 5.87
C THR A 45 -8.02 -25.91 4.88
N SER A 46 -8.73 -25.38 3.89
CA SER A 46 -9.56 -26.18 2.97
C SER A 46 -8.79 -26.78 1.79
N VAL A 47 -7.76 -26.09 1.29
CA VAL A 47 -7.02 -26.53 0.09
C VAL A 47 -5.68 -27.15 0.47
N SER A 48 -4.88 -26.46 1.28
CA SER A 48 -3.59 -26.99 1.73
C SER A 48 -3.67 -27.93 2.94
N GLY A 49 -4.87 -28.13 3.52
CA GLY A 49 -5.10 -29.09 4.59
C GLY A 49 -4.40 -28.77 5.91
N ILE A 50 -3.98 -27.52 6.12
CA ILE A 50 -3.23 -27.11 7.30
C ILE A 50 -4.22 -26.74 8.42
N SER A 51 -3.94 -27.12 9.67
CA SER A 51 -4.82 -26.76 10.79
C SER A 51 -4.93 -25.24 10.97
N ALA A 52 -6.09 -24.78 11.45
CA ALA A 52 -6.34 -23.35 11.70
C ALA A 52 -5.33 -22.74 12.69
N ALA A 53 -4.85 -23.52 13.67
CA ALA A 53 -3.84 -23.08 14.64
C ALA A 53 -2.49 -22.76 13.97
N VAL A 54 -2.05 -23.62 13.04
CA VAL A 54 -0.82 -23.38 12.26
C VAL A 54 -1.03 -22.21 11.31
N GLY A 55 -2.19 -22.12 10.65
CA GLY A 55 -2.53 -20.98 9.80
C GLY A 55 -2.45 -19.64 10.55
N ALA A 56 -3.05 -19.57 11.75
CA ALA A 56 -2.97 -18.39 12.62
C ALA A 56 -1.52 -18.05 13.02
N THR A 57 -0.67 -19.06 13.22
CA THR A 57 0.75 -18.86 13.53
C THR A 57 1.52 -18.27 12.34
N ILE A 58 1.20 -18.68 11.10
CA ILE A 58 1.76 -18.09 9.88
C ILE A 58 1.34 -16.62 9.78
N PHE A 59 0.05 -16.31 9.99
CA PHE A 59 -0.40 -14.92 10.01
C PHE A 59 0.32 -14.09 11.07
N LEU A 60 0.52 -14.64 12.27
CA LEU A 60 1.26 -13.97 13.33
C LEU A 60 2.71 -13.68 12.90
N PHE A 61 3.38 -14.64 12.26
CA PHE A 61 4.73 -14.44 11.73
C PHE A 61 4.79 -13.35 10.66
N VAL A 62 3.84 -13.34 9.71
CA VAL A 62 3.73 -12.28 8.69
C VAL A 62 3.55 -10.90 9.35
N ARG A 63 2.76 -10.80 10.41
CA ARG A 63 2.59 -9.55 11.16
C ARG A 63 3.90 -9.06 11.77
N TRP A 64 4.71 -9.95 12.33
CA TRP A 64 6.03 -9.60 12.83
C TRP A 64 6.94 -9.06 11.72
N VAL A 65 6.94 -9.69 10.55
CA VAL A 65 7.71 -9.19 9.40
C VAL A 65 7.24 -7.80 8.98
N ASN A 66 5.92 -7.59 8.87
CA ASN A 66 5.37 -6.28 8.51
C ASN A 66 5.75 -5.18 9.52
N VAL A 67 5.78 -5.49 10.82
CA VAL A 67 6.21 -4.52 11.85
C VAL A 67 7.62 -3.98 11.62
N PHE A 68 8.53 -4.75 11.01
CA PHE A 68 9.86 -4.27 10.64
C PHE A 68 9.91 -3.66 9.24
N TRP A 69 9.15 -4.24 8.31
CA TRP A 69 9.12 -3.81 6.91
C TRP A 69 8.48 -2.43 6.74
N ASP A 70 7.37 -2.15 7.44
CA ASP A 70 6.62 -0.90 7.27
C ASP A 70 7.46 0.33 7.68
N PRO A 71 8.17 0.35 8.83
CA PRO A 71 9.08 1.45 9.18
C PRO A 71 10.30 1.52 8.26
N TRP A 72 10.80 0.39 7.79
CA TRP A 72 11.93 0.35 6.87
C TRP A 72 11.58 1.05 5.55
N VAL A 73 10.48 0.64 4.92
CA VAL A 73 9.99 1.26 3.68
C VAL A 73 9.62 2.72 3.91
N GLY A 74 8.97 3.05 5.03
CA GLY A 74 8.69 4.44 5.40
C GLY A 74 9.97 5.28 5.46
N SER A 75 11.00 4.79 6.15
CA SER A 75 12.29 5.49 6.24
C SER A 75 13.04 5.60 4.91
N MET A 76 12.84 4.65 3.99
CA MET A 76 13.39 4.70 2.64
C MET A 76 12.66 5.74 1.78
N VAL A 77 11.33 5.78 1.84
CA VAL A 77 10.51 6.76 1.12
C VAL A 77 10.82 8.17 1.63
N ASP A 78 10.94 8.35 2.95
CA ASP A 78 11.28 9.65 3.57
C ASP A 78 12.67 10.16 3.17
N LYS A 79 13.63 9.27 2.92
CA LYS A 79 14.99 9.62 2.50
C LYS A 79 15.18 9.68 0.98
N SER A 80 14.18 9.24 0.22
CA SER A 80 14.25 9.26 -1.24
C SER A 80 14.21 10.71 -1.73
N PRO A 81 15.23 11.19 -2.47
CA PRO A 81 15.27 12.58 -2.91
C PRO A 81 14.12 12.85 -3.90
N VAL A 82 13.25 13.79 -3.54
CA VAL A 82 12.29 14.37 -4.49
C VAL A 82 13.08 15.26 -5.44
N THR A 83 13.13 14.89 -6.72
CA THR A 83 13.74 15.72 -7.77
C THR A 83 13.12 17.12 -7.74
N LYS A 84 13.96 18.16 -7.62
CA LYS A 84 13.55 19.58 -7.43
C LYS A 84 12.76 20.20 -8.59
N ASP A 85 12.57 19.48 -9.69
CA ASP A 85 11.92 20.02 -10.89
C ASP A 85 10.45 19.60 -11.08
N GLY A 86 9.87 18.79 -10.18
CA GLY A 86 8.44 18.46 -10.23
C GLY A 86 7.94 17.85 -11.56
N ASN A 87 8.85 17.42 -12.43
CA ASN A 87 8.57 16.87 -13.75
C ASN A 87 8.96 15.40 -13.77
N LEU A 88 7.97 14.54 -14.05
CA LEU A 88 8.23 13.16 -14.43
C LEU A 88 8.75 13.20 -15.87
N LEU A 89 10.03 12.86 -16.08
CA LEU A 89 10.48 12.42 -17.40
C LEU A 89 9.96 11.00 -17.64
N ARG A 90 8.64 10.88 -17.82
CA ARG A 90 7.90 9.92 -18.64
C ARG A 90 6.39 10.10 -18.50
#